data_AF-T0H0C4-F1
#
_entry.id   AF-T0H0C4-F1
#
_cell.length_a   1.000
_cell.length_b   1.000
_cell.length_c   1.000
_cell.angle_alpha   90.00
_cell.angle_beta   90.00
_cell.angle_gamma   90.00
#
_symmetry.space_group_name_H-M   'P 1'
#
loop_
_entity.id
_entity.type
_entity.pdbx_description
1 polymer ?
#
loop_
_entity_poly.entity_id
_entity_poly.type
_entity_poly.pdbx_seq_one_letter_code
_entity_poly.pdbx_strand_id
1 'polypeptide(L)'
;MKRQRPVKIALAAVLAAGLAGCAAVGPDYRRPEIAVGESWVGQASGEAVDGAWWRKFNDPLLTELVEAAIAGNKDMAEAGARLREARANRDAVHGRELPQAGVSATATESRLSENGQLPVGKVPGLGRGLSIYDAGFDSSWEIDLWGGTRRAVESAEARAEAAEEARRGTVIQVVAEVVRSYIDLRAAQALRANAVVEARGQGDIARLVGE
;
A
#
# COMPACT_ATOMS: atom_id res chain seq x y z
N MET A 1 -4.17 -53.31 -42.36
CA MET A 1 -4.76 -52.30 -41.44
C MET A 1 -3.70 -51.86 -40.44
N LYS A 2 -3.08 -50.69 -40.65
CA LYS A 2 -1.84 -50.27 -39.98
C LYS A 2 -2.10 -49.56 -38.64
N ARG A 3 -1.18 -49.78 -37.71
CA ARG A 3 -1.12 -49.41 -36.28
C ARG A 3 -1.22 -47.90 -35.98
N GLN A 4 -2.35 -47.25 -36.26
CA GLN A 4 -2.55 -45.83 -35.93
C GLN A 4 -3.02 -45.56 -34.49
N ARG A 5 -3.46 -46.58 -33.76
CA ARG A 5 -3.97 -46.46 -32.38
C ARG A 5 -2.91 -45.98 -31.34
N PRO A 6 -1.66 -46.50 -31.31
CA PRO A 6 -0.70 -46.09 -30.27
C PRO A 6 -0.21 -44.65 -30.44
N VAL A 7 -0.08 -44.16 -31.68
CA VAL A 7 0.37 -42.78 -31.97
C VAL A 7 -0.67 -41.75 -31.53
N LYS A 8 -1.96 -42.04 -31.76
CA LYS A 8 -3.06 -41.15 -31.34
C LYS A 8 -3.18 -41.05 -29.81
N ILE A 9 -2.94 -42.15 -29.09
CA ILE A 9 -2.97 -42.20 -27.62
C ILE A 9 -1.77 -41.43 -27.04
N ALA A 10 -0.57 -41.61 -27.59
CA ALA A 10 0.62 -40.87 -27.16
C ALA A 10 0.47 -39.36 -27.39
N LEU A 11 -0.07 -38.95 -28.55
CA LEU A 11 -0.32 -37.53 -28.84
C LEU A 11 -1.37 -36.92 -27.91
N ALA A 12 -2.44 -37.65 -27.60
CA ALA A 12 -3.47 -37.20 -26.65
C ALA A 12 -2.92 -37.07 -25.22
N ALA A 13 -2.05 -37.99 -24.79
CA ALA A 13 -1.42 -37.92 -23.47
C ALA A 13 -0.45 -36.74 -23.35
N VAL A 14 0.34 -36.46 -24.40
CA VAL A 14 1.23 -35.27 -24.44
C VAL A 14 0.41 -33.98 -24.46
N LEU A 15 -0.69 -33.93 -25.21
CA LEU A 15 -1.58 -32.78 -25.24
C LEU A 15 -2.25 -32.53 -23.87
N ALA A 16 -2.72 -33.59 -23.20
CA ALA A 16 -3.32 -33.51 -21.87
C ALA A 16 -2.30 -33.07 -20.80
N ALA A 17 -1.06 -33.56 -20.86
CA ALA A 17 0.02 -33.11 -19.99
C ALA A 17 0.41 -31.64 -20.25
N GLY A 18 0.39 -31.19 -21.51
CA GLY A 18 0.59 -29.79 -21.88
C GLY A 18 -0.52 -28.86 -21.37
N LEU A 19 -1.77 -29.31 -21.38
CA LEU A 19 -2.93 -28.56 -20.88
C LEU A 19 -2.94 -28.45 -19.34
N ALA A 20 -2.47 -29.48 -18.62
CA ALA A 20 -2.33 -29.44 -17.17
C ALA A 20 -1.26 -28.42 -16.69
N GLY A 21 -0.32 -28.05 -17.57
CA GLY A 21 0.69 -27.02 -17.32
C GLY A 21 0.18 -25.57 -17.43
N CYS A 22 -1.03 -25.35 -17.95
CA CYS A 22 -1.63 -24.02 -18.11
C CYS A 22 -2.46 -23.57 -16.89
N ALA A 23 -2.53 -24.37 -15.83
CA ALA A 23 -3.24 -24.01 -14.61
C ALA A 23 -2.35 -23.07 -13.77
N ALA A 24 -2.86 -21.89 -13.44
CA ALA A 24 -2.19 -20.96 -12.55
C ALA A 24 -1.94 -21.64 -11.18
N VAL A 25 -0.70 -21.62 -10.71
CA VAL A 25 -0.30 -22.27 -9.46
C VAL A 25 -0.74 -21.42 -8.28
N GLY A 26 -1.55 -22.00 -7.39
CA GLY A 26 -2.00 -21.36 -6.15
C GLY A 26 -3.53 -21.37 -5.99
N PRO A 27 -4.03 -21.39 -4.74
CA PRO A 27 -5.48 -21.39 -4.48
C PRO A 27 -6.09 -20.02 -4.78
N ASP A 28 -7.32 -20.02 -5.29
CA ASP A 28 -8.11 -18.79 -5.38
C ASP A 28 -8.52 -18.31 -3.99
N TYR A 29 -8.60 -16.99 -3.83
CA TYR A 29 -9.04 -16.38 -2.59
C TYR A 29 -10.45 -16.86 -2.23
N ARG A 30 -10.60 -17.38 -1.01
CA ARG A 30 -11.89 -17.64 -0.38
C ARG A 30 -11.94 -16.81 0.89
N ARG A 31 -12.99 -15.99 1.01
CA ARG A 31 -13.22 -15.21 2.23
C ARG A 31 -13.32 -16.18 3.42
N PRO A 32 -12.51 -15.99 4.48
CA PRO A 32 -12.61 -16.83 5.66
C PRO A 32 -13.95 -16.60 6.35
N GLU A 33 -14.58 -17.69 6.80
CA GLU A 33 -15.74 -17.62 7.68
C GLU A 33 -15.25 -17.14 9.06
N ILE A 34 -15.78 -16.01 9.51
CA ILE A 34 -15.48 -15.46 10.83
C ILE A 34 -16.64 -15.81 11.74
N ALA A 35 -16.36 -16.58 12.80
CA ALA A 35 -17.33 -16.89 13.84
C ALA A 35 -17.62 -15.61 14.65
N VAL A 36 -18.69 -14.92 14.28
CA VAL A 36 -19.26 -13.79 15.03
C VAL A 36 -20.61 -14.21 15.62
N GLY A 37 -21.02 -13.60 16.73
CA GLY A 37 -22.36 -13.82 17.27
C GLY A 37 -23.43 -13.39 16.27
N GLU A 38 -24.56 -14.11 16.24
CA GLU A 38 -25.67 -13.81 15.32
C GLU A 38 -26.31 -12.43 15.58
N SER A 39 -26.16 -11.91 16.80
CA SER A 39 -26.69 -10.62 17.21
C SER A 39 -25.72 -9.86 18.10
N TRP A 40 -25.68 -8.55 17.94
CA TRP A 40 -25.03 -7.65 18.88
C TRP A 40 -25.86 -7.52 20.16
N VAL A 41 -25.19 -7.34 21.31
CA VAL A 41 -25.87 -6.94 22.55
C VAL A 41 -26.26 -5.46 22.40
N GLY A 42 -27.50 -5.20 21.99
CA GLY A 42 -28.06 -3.86 21.77
C GLY A 42 -28.85 -3.75 20.46
N GLN A 43 -29.56 -2.64 20.27
CA GLN A 43 -30.20 -2.35 18.97
C GLN A 43 -29.14 -1.87 17.98
N ALA A 44 -28.76 -2.72 17.04
CA ALA A 44 -28.00 -2.31 15.86
C ALA A 44 -28.98 -1.87 14.77
N SER A 45 -28.85 -0.64 14.27
CA SER A 45 -29.51 -0.26 13.03
C SER A 45 -28.74 -0.88 11.86
N GLY A 46 -29.45 -1.49 10.92
CA GLY A 46 -28.87 -1.97 9.65
C GLY A 46 -28.65 -0.84 8.63
N GLU A 47 -28.75 0.41 9.06
CA GLU A 47 -28.60 1.58 8.20
C GLU A 47 -27.14 1.85 7.86
N ALA A 48 -26.91 2.50 6.72
CA ALA A 48 -25.58 2.95 6.35
C ALA A 48 -25.00 3.88 7.41
N VAL A 49 -23.73 3.68 7.74
CA VAL A 49 -23.02 4.52 8.71
C VAL A 49 -22.88 5.93 8.15
N ASP A 50 -23.37 6.91 8.90
CA ASP A 50 -23.23 8.33 8.58
C ASP A 50 -21.75 8.76 8.71
N GLY A 51 -21.13 9.09 7.58
CA GLY A 51 -19.74 9.55 7.52
C GLY A 51 -19.51 10.90 8.22
N ALA A 52 -20.57 11.66 8.49
CA ALA A 52 -20.53 12.95 9.17
C ALA A 52 -21.21 12.92 10.56
N TRP A 53 -21.17 11.76 11.23
CA TRP A 53 -21.85 11.48 12.50
C TRP A 53 -21.67 12.55 13.59
N TRP A 54 -20.54 13.25 13.63
CA TRP A 54 -20.27 14.32 14.61
C TRP A 54 -21.23 15.50 14.47
N ARG A 55 -21.85 15.71 13.30
CA ARG A 55 -22.82 16.80 13.10
C ARG A 55 -24.05 16.63 13.99
N LYS A 56 -24.33 15.42 14.47
CA LYS A 56 -25.43 15.14 15.42
C LYS A 56 -25.25 15.84 16.78
N PHE A 57 -24.04 16.29 17.13
CA PHE A 57 -23.82 17.12 18.32
C PHE A 57 -24.37 18.55 18.17
N ASN A 58 -24.71 18.98 16.95
CA ASN A 58 -25.24 20.32 16.65
C ASN A 58 -24.33 21.46 17.15
N ASP A 59 -23.01 21.26 17.13
CA ASP A 59 -22.02 22.28 17.49
C ASP A 59 -21.25 22.74 16.24
N PRO A 60 -21.41 24.01 15.80
CA PRO A 60 -20.75 24.51 14.60
C PRO A 60 -19.23 24.59 14.76
N LEU A 61 -18.72 24.88 15.96
CA LEU A 61 -17.28 24.95 16.21
C LEU A 61 -16.65 23.57 16.09
N LEU A 62 -17.31 22.53 16.61
CA LEU A 62 -16.86 21.14 16.41
C LEU A 62 -16.78 20.79 14.91
N THR A 63 -17.79 21.20 14.14
CA THR A 63 -17.82 20.92 12.70
C THR A 63 -16.65 21.61 11.99
N GLU A 64 -16.39 22.87 12.30
CA GLU A 64 -15.25 23.63 11.75
C GLU A 64 -13.91 22.96 12.09
N LEU A 65 -13.72 22.53 13.34
CA LEU A 65 -12.49 21.85 13.78
C LEU A 65 -12.26 20.53 13.04
N VAL A 66 -13.33 19.74 12.83
CA VAL A 66 -13.23 18.48 12.08
C VAL A 66 -12.88 18.75 10.61
N GLU A 67 -13.54 19.72 9.98
CA GLU A 67 -13.27 20.06 8.57
C GLU A 67 -11.84 20.61 8.39
N ALA A 68 -11.36 21.44 9.32
CA ALA A 68 -9.98 21.92 9.36
C ALA A 68 -8.98 20.77 9.55
N ALA A 69 -9.28 19.80 10.41
CA ALA A 69 -8.42 18.64 10.63
C ALA A 69 -8.34 17.75 9.38
N ILE A 70 -9.46 17.47 8.71
CA ILE A 70 -9.47 16.67 7.48
C ILE A 70 -8.63 17.36 6.38
N ALA A 71 -8.70 18.69 6.28
CA ALA A 71 -7.96 19.46 5.29
C ALA A 71 -6.46 19.61 5.60
N GLY A 72 -6.09 19.73 6.88
CA GLY A 72 -4.74 20.13 7.30
C GLY A 72 -3.89 19.07 7.99
N ASN A 73 -4.45 17.92 8.37
CA ASN A 73 -3.74 16.92 9.16
C ASN A 73 -2.66 16.18 8.35
N LYS A 74 -1.49 15.95 8.97
CA LYS A 74 -0.34 15.28 8.34
C LYS A 74 -0.52 13.78 8.16
N ASP A 75 -1.27 13.12 9.05
CA ASP A 75 -1.63 11.71 8.93
C ASP A 75 -2.49 11.47 7.67
N MET A 76 -3.37 12.43 7.34
CA MET A 76 -4.15 12.41 6.10
C MET A 76 -3.26 12.52 4.86
N ALA A 77 -2.25 13.38 4.90
CA ALA A 77 -1.28 13.53 3.83
C ALA A 77 -0.40 12.28 3.67
N GLU A 78 0.02 11.68 4.78
CA GLU A 78 0.78 10.44 4.82
C GLU A 78 -0.02 9.27 4.25
N ALA A 79 -1.26 9.08 4.71
CA ALA A 79 -2.15 8.03 4.19
C ALA A 79 -2.40 8.20 2.68
N GLY A 80 -2.55 9.44 2.21
CA GLY A 80 -2.61 9.75 0.78
C GLY A 80 -1.33 9.41 0.02
N ALA A 81 -0.15 9.63 0.61
CA ALA A 81 1.13 9.28 0.01
C ALA A 81 1.32 7.75 -0.08
N ARG A 82 0.99 7.02 1.00
CA ARG A 82 1.03 5.55 1.03
C ARG A 82 0.10 4.92 -0.02
N LEU A 83 -1.08 5.49 -0.27
CA LEU A 83 -1.95 5.04 -1.35
C LEU A 83 -1.32 5.27 -2.74
N ARG A 84 -0.68 6.43 -2.97
CA ARG A 84 0.03 6.70 -4.24
C ARG A 84 1.18 5.73 -4.44
N GLU A 85 1.97 5.46 -3.40
CA GLU A 85 3.05 4.48 -3.42
C GLU A 85 2.52 3.07 -3.75
N ALA A 86 1.45 2.62 -3.09
CA ALA A 86 0.87 1.32 -3.35
C ALA A 86 0.36 1.18 -4.80
N ARG A 87 -0.25 2.24 -5.35
CA ARG A 87 -0.68 2.28 -6.75
C ARG A 87 0.49 2.27 -7.72
N ALA A 88 1.54 3.07 -7.46
CA ALA A 88 2.75 3.06 -8.28
C ALA A 88 3.45 1.69 -8.28
N ASN A 89 3.47 1.01 -7.13
CA ASN A 89 3.99 -0.35 -7.05
C ASN A 89 3.11 -1.36 -7.82
N ARG A 90 1.77 -1.22 -7.74
CA ARG A 90 0.84 -2.01 -8.56
C ARG A 90 1.12 -1.82 -10.05
N ASP A 91 1.30 -0.58 -10.50
CA ASP A 91 1.59 -0.25 -11.90
C ASP A 91 2.96 -0.80 -12.34
N ALA A 92 3.98 -0.75 -11.47
CA ALA A 92 5.29 -1.35 -11.72
C ALA A 92 5.23 -2.89 -11.85
N VAL A 93 4.37 -3.55 -11.07
CA VAL A 93 4.16 -5.00 -11.16
C VAL A 93 3.40 -5.36 -12.44
N HIS A 94 2.37 -4.58 -12.82
CA HIS A 94 1.69 -4.70 -14.12
C HIS A 94 2.67 -4.59 -15.29
N GLY A 95 3.67 -3.71 -15.19
CA GLY A 95 4.72 -3.58 -16.19
C GLY A 95 5.48 -4.89 -16.48
N ARG A 96 5.51 -5.85 -15.55
CA ARG A 96 6.15 -7.16 -15.74
C ARG A 96 5.40 -8.09 -16.69
N GLU A 97 4.12 -7.81 -16.96
CA GLU A 97 3.35 -8.55 -17.98
C GLU A 97 3.75 -8.14 -19.40
N LEU A 98 4.42 -7.00 -19.54
CA LEU A 98 4.85 -6.45 -20.82
C LEU A 98 6.32 -6.77 -21.12
N PRO A 99 6.72 -6.81 -22.41
CA PRO A 99 8.12 -6.89 -22.78
C PRO A 99 8.92 -5.75 -22.16
N GLN A 100 10.03 -6.11 -21.51
CA GLN A 100 11.03 -5.16 -21.03
C GLN A 100 11.99 -4.88 -22.18
N ALA A 101 12.38 -3.62 -22.36
CA ALA A 101 13.33 -3.21 -23.36
C ALA A 101 14.34 -2.25 -22.75
N GLY A 102 15.61 -2.46 -23.06
CA GLY A 102 16.74 -1.71 -22.54
C GLY A 102 17.64 -1.21 -23.65
N VAL A 103 18.29 -0.07 -23.41
CA VAL A 103 19.42 0.40 -24.21
C VAL A 103 20.58 0.60 -23.26
N SER A 104 21.75 0.08 -23.64
CA SER A 104 22.97 0.23 -22.87
C SER A 104 24.10 0.72 -23.75
N ALA A 105 25.03 1.47 -23.15
CA ALA A 105 26.29 1.86 -23.78
C ALA A 105 27.40 1.77 -22.72
N THR A 106 28.48 1.10 -23.06
CA THR A 106 29.61 0.84 -22.16
C THR A 106 30.92 1.20 -22.85
N ALA A 107 31.78 1.93 -22.13
CA ALA A 107 33.17 2.18 -22.51
C ALA A 107 34.07 1.51 -21.47
N THR A 108 34.88 0.55 -21.92
CA THR A 108 35.81 -0.20 -21.08
C THR A 108 37.23 0.08 -21.53
N GLU A 109 38.04 0.65 -20.63
CA GLU A 109 39.46 0.89 -20.85
C GLU A 109 40.27 -0.09 -19.98
N SER A 110 41.06 -0.93 -20.63
CA SER A 110 42.00 -1.82 -19.96
C SER A 110 43.41 -1.39 -20.31
N ARG A 111 44.27 -1.28 -19.29
CA ARG A 111 45.69 -0.94 -19.48
C ARG A 111 46.57 -1.96 -18.82
N LEU A 112 47.41 -2.62 -19.63
CA LEU A 112 48.39 -3.57 -19.12
C LEU A 112 49.50 -2.83 -18.37
N SER A 113 49.88 -3.39 -17.22
CA SER A 113 50.96 -2.86 -16.38
C SER A 113 52.30 -2.84 -17.12
N GLU A 114 53.09 -1.81 -16.86
CA GLU A 114 54.45 -1.67 -17.41
C GLU A 114 55.41 -2.77 -16.95
N ASN A 115 55.18 -3.28 -15.73
CA ASN A 115 56.00 -4.30 -15.08
C ASN A 115 55.31 -5.67 -15.06
N GLY A 116 54.36 -5.90 -15.97
CA GLY A 116 53.64 -7.17 -16.08
C GLY A 116 54.50 -8.31 -16.62
N GLN A 117 54.00 -9.54 -16.49
CA GLN A 117 54.69 -10.77 -16.91
C GLN A 117 54.98 -10.82 -18.43
N LEU A 118 54.25 -10.04 -19.23
CA LEU A 118 54.50 -9.82 -20.65
C LEU A 118 54.87 -8.35 -20.89
N PRO A 119 56.04 -8.03 -21.49
CA PRO A 119 56.52 -6.65 -21.65
C PRO A 119 55.89 -5.98 -22.88
N VAL A 120 54.56 -5.97 -22.95
CA VAL A 120 53.80 -5.58 -24.15
C VAL A 120 54.07 -4.14 -24.57
N GLY A 121 54.38 -3.25 -23.61
CA GLY A 121 54.75 -1.86 -23.88
C GLY A 121 56.17 -1.62 -24.43
N LYS A 122 57.00 -2.67 -24.54
CA LYS A 122 58.35 -2.60 -25.12
C LYS A 122 58.42 -3.20 -26.53
N VAL A 123 57.33 -3.79 -27.02
CA VAL A 123 57.24 -4.36 -28.37
C VAL A 123 56.73 -3.29 -29.34
N PRO A 124 57.49 -2.92 -30.38
CA PRO A 124 57.05 -1.92 -31.35
C PRO A 124 55.75 -2.34 -32.04
N GLY A 125 54.75 -1.44 -32.08
CA GLY A 125 53.45 -1.68 -32.71
C GLY A 125 52.37 -2.27 -31.80
N LEU A 126 52.68 -2.64 -30.55
CA LEU A 126 51.71 -3.13 -29.57
C LEU A 126 51.43 -2.07 -28.48
N GLY A 127 50.20 -1.56 -28.46
CA GLY A 127 49.72 -0.66 -27.42
C GLY A 127 49.43 -1.39 -26.11
N ARG A 128 49.66 -0.71 -24.98
CA ARG A 128 49.29 -1.24 -23.65
C ARG A 128 47.83 -1.00 -23.28
N GLY A 129 47.15 -0.12 -24.01
CA GLY A 129 45.76 0.23 -23.81
C GLY A 129 44.86 -0.53 -24.76
N LEU A 130 43.76 -1.05 -24.24
CA LEU A 130 42.67 -1.64 -24.98
C LEU A 130 41.38 -0.89 -24.60
N SER A 131 40.80 -0.22 -25.58
CA SER A 131 39.58 0.54 -25.45
C SER A 131 38.46 -0.21 -26.17
N ILE A 132 37.40 -0.54 -25.45
CA ILE A 132 36.21 -1.21 -25.98
C ILE A 132 35.01 -0.29 -25.78
N TYR A 133 34.30 -0.01 -26.86
CA TYR A 133 33.08 0.78 -26.86
C TYR A 133 31.95 -0.09 -27.42
N ASP A 134 30.96 -0.40 -26.58
CA ASP A 134 29.80 -1.20 -26.95
C ASP A 134 28.53 -0.38 -26.72
N ALA A 135 27.60 -0.48 -27.65
CA ALA A 135 26.25 0.05 -27.50
C ALA A 135 25.26 -1.00 -28.00
N GLY A 136 24.20 -1.24 -27.23
CA GLY A 136 23.28 -2.34 -27.47
C GLY A 136 21.85 -1.98 -27.12
N PHE A 137 20.93 -2.69 -27.75
CA PHE A 137 19.53 -2.75 -27.41
C PHE A 137 19.18 -4.20 -27.10
N ASP A 138 18.43 -4.44 -26.04
CA ASP A 138 17.91 -5.75 -25.69
C ASP A 138 16.44 -5.66 -25.32
N SER A 139 15.73 -6.77 -25.53
CA SER A 139 14.37 -6.93 -25.04
C SER A 139 14.15 -8.34 -24.53
N SER A 140 13.44 -8.44 -23.42
CA SER A 140 13.10 -9.71 -22.78
C SER A 140 11.63 -9.73 -22.38
N TRP A 141 11.03 -10.91 -22.47
CA TRP A 141 9.66 -11.15 -22.04
C TRP A 141 9.53 -12.59 -21.55
N GLU A 142 8.77 -12.78 -20.48
CA GLU A 142 8.50 -14.09 -19.89
C GLU A 142 7.05 -14.49 -20.20
N ILE A 143 6.87 -15.69 -20.78
CA ILE A 143 5.54 -16.26 -20.96
C ILE A 143 5.08 -16.81 -19.62
N ASP A 144 4.01 -16.24 -19.06
CA ASP A 144 3.45 -16.63 -17.77
C ASP A 144 2.62 -17.92 -17.85
N LEU A 145 3.30 -19.06 -18.05
CA LEU A 145 2.67 -20.37 -18.17
C LEU A 145 1.99 -20.83 -16.88
N TRP A 146 2.61 -20.51 -15.73
CA TRP A 146 2.20 -20.97 -14.40
C TRP A 146 1.42 -19.92 -13.59
N GLY A 147 1.19 -18.74 -14.15
CA GLY A 147 0.44 -17.66 -13.49
C GLY A 147 1.22 -16.90 -12.41
N GLY A 148 2.54 -17.01 -12.35
CA GLY A 148 3.37 -16.35 -11.33
C GLY A 148 3.28 -14.82 -11.41
N THR A 149 3.37 -14.27 -12.62
CA THR A 149 3.22 -12.83 -12.86
C THR A 149 1.78 -12.38 -12.58
N ARG A 150 0.79 -13.13 -13.06
CA ARG A 150 -0.63 -12.85 -12.78
C ARG A 150 -0.94 -12.81 -11.29
N ARG A 151 -0.45 -13.79 -10.51
CA ARG A 151 -0.62 -13.81 -9.05
C ARG A 151 0.12 -12.67 -8.36
N ALA A 152 1.27 -12.23 -8.89
CA ALA A 152 1.96 -11.04 -8.39
C ALA A 152 1.14 -9.77 -8.63
N VAL A 153 0.51 -9.64 -9.80
CA VAL A 153 -0.41 -8.53 -10.14
C VAL A 153 -1.61 -8.52 -9.21
N GLU A 154 -2.32 -9.63 -9.07
CA GLU A 154 -3.46 -9.77 -8.14
C GLU A 154 -3.06 -9.37 -6.70
N SER A 155 -1.87 -9.79 -6.26
CA SER A 155 -1.34 -9.45 -4.95
C SER A 155 -1.00 -7.96 -4.80
N ALA A 156 -0.55 -7.30 -5.87
CA ALA A 156 -0.25 -5.87 -5.86
C ALA A 156 -1.54 -5.03 -5.87
N GLU A 157 -2.57 -5.46 -6.60
CA GLU A 157 -3.90 -4.86 -6.60
C GLU A 157 -4.55 -4.93 -5.22
N ALA A 158 -4.56 -6.11 -4.60
CA ALA A 158 -5.09 -6.29 -3.24
C ALA A 158 -4.36 -5.39 -2.22
N ARG A 159 -3.05 -5.14 -2.38
CA ARG A 159 -2.31 -4.18 -1.54
C ARG A 159 -2.72 -2.74 -1.78
N ALA A 160 -3.00 -2.35 -3.03
CA ALA A 160 -3.49 -1.01 -3.36
C ALA A 160 -4.90 -0.77 -2.81
N GLU A 161 -5.78 -1.78 -2.88
CA GLU A 161 -7.11 -1.75 -2.25
C GLU A 161 -7.00 -1.66 -0.72
N ALA A 162 -6.14 -2.46 -0.10
CA ALA A 162 -5.89 -2.38 1.34
C ALA A 162 -5.37 -1.00 1.77
N ALA A 163 -4.49 -0.37 0.98
CA ALA A 163 -4.01 0.99 1.23
C ALA A 163 -5.14 2.03 1.10
N GLU A 164 -6.10 1.82 0.21
CA GLU A 164 -7.27 2.69 0.07
C GLU A 164 -8.18 2.61 1.30
N GLU A 165 -8.47 1.40 1.77
CA GLU A 165 -9.26 1.20 2.99
C GLU A 165 -8.51 1.69 4.25
N ALA A 166 -7.19 1.53 4.31
CA ALA A 166 -6.37 2.10 5.37
C ALA A 166 -6.48 3.64 5.41
N ARG A 167 -6.45 4.31 4.25
CA ARG A 167 -6.67 5.76 4.16
C ARG A 167 -8.07 6.16 4.64
N ARG A 168 -9.10 5.39 4.33
CA ARG A 168 -10.47 5.63 4.85
C ARG A 168 -10.50 5.46 6.37
N GLY A 169 -9.80 4.47 6.91
CA GLY A 169 -9.61 4.29 8.35
C GLY A 169 -8.94 5.47 9.05
N THR A 170 -7.92 6.08 8.42
CA THR A 170 -7.27 7.29 8.96
C THR A 170 -8.25 8.46 9.11
N VAL A 171 -9.18 8.65 8.15
CA VAL A 171 -10.22 9.68 8.26
C VAL A 171 -11.04 9.46 9.53
N ILE A 172 -11.51 8.22 9.76
CA ILE A 172 -12.33 7.88 10.93
C ILE A 172 -11.56 8.15 12.22
N GLN A 173 -10.28 7.75 12.28
CA GLN A 173 -9.43 7.95 13.45
C GLN A 173 -9.20 9.43 13.77
N VAL A 174 -8.85 10.24 12.75
CA VAL A 174 -8.61 11.68 12.93
C VAL A 174 -9.88 12.38 13.40
N VAL A 175 -11.01 12.08 12.77
CA VAL A 175 -12.31 12.64 13.17
C VAL A 175 -12.66 12.26 14.61
N ALA A 176 -12.49 10.98 14.98
CA ALA A 176 -12.77 10.50 16.33
C ALA A 176 -11.90 11.20 17.38
N GLU A 177 -10.60 11.41 17.09
CA GLU A 177 -9.69 12.06 18.03
C GLU A 177 -10.01 13.56 18.21
N VAL A 178 -10.40 14.25 17.13
CA VAL A 178 -10.84 15.65 17.20
C VAL A 178 -12.12 15.76 18.04
N VAL A 179 -13.11 14.91 17.78
CA VAL A 179 -14.37 14.91 18.54
C VAL A 179 -14.09 14.63 20.01
N ARG A 180 -13.29 13.60 20.32
CA ARG A 180 -12.92 13.26 21.70
C ARG A 180 -12.25 14.44 22.42
N SER A 181 -11.20 15.00 21.81
CA SER A 181 -10.46 16.14 22.38
C SER A 181 -11.36 17.36 22.60
N TYR A 182 -12.30 17.60 21.68
CA TYR A 182 -13.27 18.68 21.81
C TYR A 182 -14.23 18.47 22.97
N ILE A 183 -14.77 17.26 23.12
CA ILE A 183 -15.66 16.92 24.23
C ILE A 183 -14.93 17.04 25.57
N ASP A 184 -13.67 16.60 25.65
CA ASP A 184 -12.85 16.76 26.86
C ASP A 184 -12.66 18.25 27.22
N LEU A 185 -12.42 19.11 26.22
CA LEU A 185 -12.36 20.56 26.42
C LEU A 185 -13.68 21.14 26.94
N ARG A 186 -14.83 20.77 26.35
CA ARG A 186 -16.15 21.25 26.78
C ARG A 186 -16.49 20.77 28.19
N ALA A 187 -16.11 19.54 28.54
CA ALA A 187 -16.27 19.02 29.90
C ALA A 187 -15.43 19.80 30.92
N ALA A 188 -14.16 20.09 30.60
CA ALA A 188 -13.29 20.91 31.46
C ALA A 188 -13.83 22.34 31.66
N GLN A 189 -14.38 22.95 30.61
CA GLN A 189 -15.03 24.26 30.70
C GLN A 189 -16.27 24.23 31.61
N ALA A 190 -17.11 23.20 31.50
CA ALA A 190 -18.28 23.03 32.35
C ALA A 190 -17.88 22.83 33.83
N LEU A 191 -16.87 22.00 34.10
CA LEU A 191 -16.32 21.80 35.44
C LEU A 191 -15.80 23.11 36.04
N ARG A 192 -15.05 23.90 35.26
CA ARG A 192 -14.58 25.22 35.70
C ARG A 192 -15.74 26.16 36.01
N ALA A 193 -16.77 26.19 35.17
CA ALA A 193 -17.94 27.04 35.40
C ALA A 193 -18.64 26.70 36.71
N ASN A 194 -18.85 25.41 36.98
CA ASN A 194 -19.43 24.93 38.22
C ASN A 194 -18.58 25.32 39.44
N ALA A 195 -17.26 25.12 39.37
CA ALA A 195 -16.35 25.49 40.46
C ALA A 195 -16.38 26.99 40.77
N VAL A 196 -16.51 27.85 39.76
CA VAL A 196 -16.64 29.31 39.95
C VAL A 196 -17.95 29.67 40.65
N VAL A 197 -19.06 29.01 40.31
CA VAL A 197 -20.36 29.22 40.97
C VAL A 197 -20.30 28.78 42.42
N GLU A 198 -19.71 27.61 42.69
CA GLU A 198 -19.56 27.07 44.05
C GLU A 198 -18.70 27.98 44.92
N ALA A 199 -17.55 28.46 44.42
CA ALA A 199 -16.68 29.37 45.14
C ALA A 199 -17.37 30.70 45.51
N ARG A 200 -18.21 31.25 44.61
CA ARG A 200 -19.01 32.44 44.90
C ARG A 200 -20.04 32.18 45.99
N GLY A 201 -20.75 31.06 45.90
CA GLY A 201 -21.74 30.65 46.91
C GLY A 201 -21.11 30.49 48.30
N GLN A 202 -19.95 29.84 48.38
CA GLN A 202 -19.19 29.71 49.63
C GLN A 202 -18.77 31.08 50.19
N GLY A 203 -18.33 32.01 49.33
CA GLY A 203 -17.96 33.37 49.74
C GLY A 203 -19.15 34.19 50.27
N ASP A 204 -20.33 34.04 49.67
CA ASP A 204 -21.53 34.73 50.14
C ASP A 204 -22.05 34.13 51.46
N ILE A 205 -22.00 32.80 51.64
CA ILE A 205 -22.34 32.15 52.92
C ILE A 205 -21.38 32.61 54.03
N ALA A 206 -20.07 32.64 53.76
CA ALA A 206 -19.08 33.10 54.71
C ALA A 206 -19.32 34.56 55.16
N ARG A 207 -19.81 35.42 54.25
CA ARG A 207 -20.20 36.79 54.58
C ARG A 207 -21.44 36.86 55.49
N LEU A 208 -22.43 35.99 55.26
CA LEU A 208 -23.68 35.98 56.04
C LEU A 208 -23.53 35.42 57.46
N VAL A 209 -22.57 34.52 57.68
CA VAL A 209 -22.36 33.85 58.99
C VAL A 209 -21.25 34.54 59.82
N GLY A 210 -20.46 35.43 59.20
CA GLY A 210 -19.32 36.10 59.82
C GLY A 210 -19.61 37.43 60.55
N GLU A 211 -20.88 37.84 60.65
CA GLU A 211 -21.36 38.96 61.50
C GLU A 211 -22.11 38.41 62.73
#